data_AF-E0NKA2-F1
#
_entry.id   AF-E0NKA2-F1
#
_cell.length_a   1.000
_cell.length_b   1.000
_cell.length_c   1.000
_cell.angle_alpha   90.00
_cell.angle_beta   90.00
_cell.angle_gamma   90.00
#
_symmetry.space_group_name_H-M   'P 1'
#
loop_
_entity.id
_entity.type
_entity.pdbx_description
1 polymer ?
#
loop_
_entity_poly.entity_id
_entity_poly.type
_entity_poly.pdbx_seq_one_letter_code
_entity_poly.pdbx_strand_id
1 'polypeptide(L)'
;DYGVMNRDGNIIFLGRRDHQVKISGHRIELGEIENQLLKYENINNCVVVDWEKDRGQKYLCAYIISEDIFDEEEIRKFLSLSLPEYMVPQYYERISSIPVNINGKVDKKKLQKPEIINMKSSKIDTEKEKEIVDIWKEILHMDNIGKYDDFFRIGGDSISALKVYAELIKKYQLNVQDLYRYRNAYSLSKILKKKNPEIYFRKLKEEFKEKEHLFMNLDDNVINEYNEYLDKIKVYKQLDIRDKNEYKDIFITGGTGFLGTHILYEFLKNTNSNIHLLIRGNNKETAKKRVIENLVYFDKYNKEWDDKINIVLGDITKNQLGINDNEFIELTQKIDCIFNSAAIVSHLGLYDKMYKTNVEGCKNILEFAKKTKNAKIFHISTKNVGFGTIKNTNQVLFSENDFEKGQKIDDNYSKTKYEAEKLMNIARKEGMDVTIFRMGNISCEYETGKFQKNINESAFYILTRSFLRIGMLPISHQNTVDLTYVDKAARAIFLLSTVRNFKNETFHIENTKLISFTDFGKYLNEIGEYVELKEYDDMIDYIFTKYEDNKNYEIIREINNLITYIEYLPWHHGTIFKFAKDKTEIILNKLDFYWQKPDGTMIKKLISHGKERGFLDKK
;
A
#
# COMPACT_ATOMS: atom_id res chain seq x y z
N ASP A 1 6.55 -26.68 -28.33
CA ASP A 1 7.57 -27.73 -28.19
C ASP A 1 7.52 -28.70 -29.36
N TYR A 2 8.66 -29.28 -29.74
CA TYR A 2 8.74 -30.35 -30.72
C TYR A 2 8.91 -31.69 -30.01
N GLY A 3 8.15 -32.68 -30.46
CA GLY A 3 8.41 -34.08 -30.19
C GLY A 3 8.11 -34.92 -31.42
N VAL A 4 8.84 -36.02 -31.60
CA VAL A 4 8.53 -37.02 -32.62
C VAL A 4 8.07 -38.27 -31.90
N MET A 5 6.90 -38.77 -32.30
CA MET A 5 6.37 -40.03 -31.81
C MET A 5 7.03 -41.16 -32.58
N ASN A 6 7.69 -42.07 -31.88
CA ASN A 6 8.25 -43.25 -32.51
C ASN A 6 7.14 -44.27 -32.82
N ARG A 7 7.47 -45.32 -33.57
CA ARG A 7 6.50 -46.37 -33.97
C ARG A 7 5.90 -47.14 -32.78
N ASP A 8 6.51 -47.05 -31.61
CA ASP A 8 6.06 -47.67 -30.36
C ASP A 8 5.15 -46.74 -29.52
N GLY A 9 4.81 -45.55 -30.04
CA GLY A 9 3.91 -44.60 -29.38
C GLY A 9 4.58 -43.71 -28.33
N ASN A 10 5.91 -43.79 -28.15
CA ASN A 10 6.64 -42.92 -27.24
C ASN A 10 6.98 -41.58 -27.90
N ILE A 11 6.71 -40.48 -27.21
CA ILE A 11 7.04 -39.13 -27.68
C ILE A 11 8.46 -38.78 -27.25
N ILE A 12 9.38 -38.69 -28.21
CA ILE A 12 10.75 -38.23 -27.98
C ILE A 12 10.75 -36.71 -28.04
N PHE A 13 11.12 -36.07 -26.94
CA PHE A 13 11.21 -34.61 -26.84
C PHE A 13 12.43 -34.09 -27.61
N LEU A 14 12.19 -33.25 -28.62
CA LEU A 14 13.23 -32.70 -29.52
C LEU A 14 13.58 -31.23 -29.21
N GLY A 15 12.96 -30.62 -28.20
CA GLY A 15 13.27 -29.26 -27.74
C GLY A 15 12.15 -28.24 -28.01
N ARG A 16 12.34 -27.03 -27.49
CA ARG A 16 11.37 -25.91 -27.55
C ARG A 16 11.60 -25.03 -28.79
N ARG A 17 10.53 -24.44 -29.35
CA ARG A 17 10.60 -23.50 -30.51
C ARG A 17 10.89 -22.06 -30.05
N ASP A 18 10.56 -21.77 -28.81
CA ASP A 18 10.45 -20.43 -28.24
C ASP A 18 11.74 -19.96 -27.57
N HIS A 19 12.14 -18.74 -27.94
CA HIS A 19 13.25 -18.03 -27.32
C HIS A 19 12.76 -17.45 -25.99
N GLN A 20 13.06 -18.12 -24.88
CA GLN A 20 12.77 -17.60 -23.55
C GLN A 20 13.93 -16.73 -23.04
N VAL A 21 13.60 -15.56 -22.49
CA VAL A 21 14.59 -14.62 -21.96
C VAL A 21 14.31 -14.28 -20.50
N LYS A 22 15.36 -13.92 -19.75
CA LYS A 22 15.23 -13.39 -18.38
C LYS A 22 15.43 -11.88 -18.40
N ILE A 23 14.39 -11.13 -18.05
CA ILE A 23 14.42 -9.66 -17.99
C ILE A 23 13.87 -9.21 -16.64
N SER A 24 14.64 -8.39 -15.91
CA SER A 24 14.26 -7.88 -14.58
C SER A 24 13.79 -8.97 -13.60
N GLY A 25 14.38 -10.18 -13.69
CA GLY A 25 14.02 -11.34 -12.86
C GLY A 25 12.81 -12.15 -13.32
N HIS A 26 12.15 -11.75 -14.42
CA HIS A 26 11.01 -12.46 -15.03
C HIS A 26 11.48 -13.34 -16.20
N ARG A 27 10.94 -14.57 -16.29
CA ARG A 27 11.10 -15.44 -17.46
C ARG A 27 9.99 -15.09 -18.45
N ILE A 28 10.37 -14.58 -19.61
CA ILE A 28 9.45 -14.07 -20.63
C ILE A 28 9.51 -15.00 -21.85
N GLU A 29 8.34 -15.41 -22.34
CA GLU A 29 8.20 -16.12 -23.61
C GLU A 29 7.98 -15.09 -24.72
N LEU A 30 8.99 -14.88 -25.57
CA LEU A 30 8.93 -13.82 -26.60
C LEU A 30 7.78 -14.04 -27.60
N GLY A 31 7.45 -15.30 -27.88
CA GLY A 31 6.33 -15.67 -28.74
C GLY A 31 4.96 -15.23 -28.23
N GLU A 32 4.78 -15.04 -26.92
CA GLU A 32 3.53 -14.51 -26.36
C GLU A 32 3.33 -13.05 -26.78
N ILE A 33 4.39 -12.26 -26.76
CA ILE A 33 4.38 -10.86 -27.16
C ILE A 33 4.16 -10.74 -28.66
N GLU A 34 4.87 -11.55 -29.45
CA GLU A 34 4.70 -11.62 -30.91
C GLU A 34 3.26 -11.96 -31.29
N ASN A 35 2.65 -12.96 -30.63
CA ASN A 35 1.27 -13.35 -30.90
C ASN A 35 0.25 -12.24 -30.56
N GLN A 36 0.53 -11.38 -29.57
CA GLN A 36 -0.33 -10.23 -29.31
C GLN A 36 -0.10 -9.12 -30.32
N LEU A 37 1.16 -8.81 -30.66
CA LEU A 37 1.50 -7.83 -31.70
C LEU A 37 0.80 -8.13 -33.03
N LEU A 38 0.75 -9.40 -33.44
CA LEU A 38 0.08 -9.83 -34.68
C LEU A 38 -1.45 -9.62 -34.68
N LYS A 39 -2.06 -9.27 -33.54
CA LYS A 39 -3.49 -8.94 -33.44
C LYS A 39 -3.75 -7.43 -33.61
N TYR A 40 -2.70 -6.61 -33.63
CA TYR A 40 -2.84 -5.18 -33.85
C TYR A 40 -3.06 -4.91 -35.35
N GLU A 41 -4.05 -4.09 -35.66
CA GLU A 41 -4.32 -3.65 -37.03
C GLU A 41 -3.08 -2.92 -37.58
N ASN A 42 -2.68 -3.22 -38.81
CA ASN A 42 -1.46 -2.73 -39.48
C ASN A 42 -0.12 -3.41 -39.12
N ILE A 43 -0.09 -4.52 -38.37
CA ILE A 43 1.14 -5.34 -38.21
C ILE A 43 1.04 -6.61 -39.08
N ASN A 44 1.83 -6.69 -40.15
CA ASN A 44 1.85 -7.85 -41.05
C ASN A 44 2.66 -9.02 -40.47
N ASN A 45 3.79 -8.71 -39.81
CA ASN A 45 4.63 -9.71 -39.15
C ASN A 45 5.52 -9.03 -38.10
N CYS A 46 6.03 -9.77 -37.12
CA CYS A 46 6.95 -9.21 -36.13
C CYS A 46 7.90 -10.26 -35.53
N VAL A 47 8.98 -9.77 -34.92
CA VAL A 47 9.84 -10.57 -34.03
C VAL A 47 10.26 -9.74 -32.84
N VAL A 48 10.23 -10.34 -31.65
CA VAL A 48 10.69 -9.69 -30.42
C VAL A 48 12.02 -10.32 -29.99
N VAL A 49 12.97 -9.48 -29.61
CA VAL A 49 14.29 -9.93 -29.11
C VAL A 49 14.72 -9.14 -27.88
N ASP A 50 15.57 -9.73 -27.05
CA ASP A 50 16.20 -9.04 -25.93
C ASP A 50 17.50 -8.34 -26.34
N TRP A 51 17.73 -7.11 -25.91
CA TRP A 51 19.02 -6.42 -26.03
C TRP A 51 19.56 -6.09 -24.65
N GLU A 52 20.83 -5.74 -24.56
CA GLU A 52 21.51 -5.39 -23.31
C GLU A 52 22.02 -3.94 -23.39
N LYS A 53 21.74 -3.14 -22.35
CA LYS A 53 22.26 -1.77 -22.16
C LYS A 53 23.71 -1.81 -21.64
N ASP A 54 24.41 -0.67 -21.68
CA ASP A 54 25.80 -0.55 -21.23
C ASP A 54 26.05 -0.96 -19.76
N ARG A 55 25.01 -0.97 -18.92
CA ARG A 55 25.05 -1.41 -17.52
C ARG A 55 24.63 -2.87 -17.29
N GLY A 56 24.51 -3.68 -18.34
CA GLY A 56 24.13 -5.10 -18.26
C GLY A 56 22.62 -5.37 -18.10
N GLN A 57 21.79 -4.33 -18.18
CA GLN A 57 20.34 -4.47 -18.06
C GLN A 57 19.73 -4.90 -19.40
N LYS A 58 18.99 -6.01 -19.38
CA LYS A 58 18.26 -6.49 -20.56
C LYS A 58 16.95 -5.73 -20.78
N TYR A 59 16.58 -5.54 -22.05
CA TYR A 59 15.31 -4.93 -22.48
C TYR A 59 14.77 -5.60 -23.74
N LEU A 60 13.47 -5.46 -23.99
CA LEU A 60 12.81 -6.00 -25.18
C LEU A 60 12.72 -4.96 -26.29
N CYS A 61 12.94 -5.39 -27.53
CA CYS A 61 12.66 -4.62 -28.73
C CYS A 61 11.80 -5.46 -29.68
N ALA A 62 10.74 -4.86 -30.22
CA ALA A 62 9.90 -5.47 -31.25
C ALA A 62 10.28 -4.94 -32.64
N TYR A 63 10.66 -5.83 -33.54
CA TYR A 63 10.88 -5.50 -34.94
C TYR A 63 9.62 -5.85 -35.72
N ILE A 64 9.04 -4.86 -36.40
CA ILE A 64 7.71 -4.93 -36.99
C ILE A 64 7.81 -4.75 -38.50
N ILE A 65 7.17 -5.63 -39.24
CA ILE A 65 6.87 -5.46 -40.67
C ILE A 65 5.46 -4.88 -40.75
N SER A 66 5.36 -3.66 -41.28
CA SER A 66 4.12 -2.95 -41.51
C SER A 66 4.21 -2.20 -42.83
N GLU A 67 3.11 -2.10 -43.58
CA GLU A 67 3.00 -1.30 -44.80
C GLU A 67 2.92 0.21 -44.49
N ASP A 68 2.30 0.55 -43.36
CA ASP A 68 2.10 1.93 -42.90
C ASP A 68 3.10 2.34 -41.79
N ILE A 69 3.11 3.63 -41.48
CA ILE A 69 3.77 4.14 -40.27
C ILE A 69 2.87 3.80 -39.09
N PHE A 70 3.43 3.19 -38.05
CA PHE A 70 2.71 2.87 -36.82
C PHE A 70 3.08 3.84 -35.69
N ASP A 71 2.13 4.06 -34.78
CA ASP A 71 2.37 4.77 -33.52
C ASP A 71 2.78 3.77 -32.43
N GLU A 72 4.01 3.90 -31.94
CA GLU A 72 4.56 3.06 -30.86
C GLU A 72 3.73 3.14 -29.58
N GLU A 73 3.17 4.30 -29.25
CA GLU A 73 2.39 4.49 -28.03
C GLU A 73 1.02 3.83 -28.11
N GLU A 74 0.43 3.75 -29.31
CA GLU A 74 -0.81 3.00 -29.51
C GLU A 74 -0.58 1.49 -29.42
N ILE A 75 0.48 0.98 -30.03
CA ILE A 75 0.88 -0.43 -29.90
C ILE A 75 1.20 -0.76 -28.44
N ARG A 76 1.92 0.12 -27.73
CA ARG A 76 2.24 -0.04 -26.31
C ARG A 76 0.98 -0.11 -25.46
N LYS A 77 0.01 0.79 -25.67
CA LYS A 77 -1.28 0.77 -24.97
C LYS A 77 -2.04 -0.52 -25.27
N PHE A 78 -2.10 -0.92 -26.53
CA PHE A 78 -2.78 -2.15 -26.96
C PHE A 78 -2.20 -3.40 -26.28
N LEU A 79 -0.87 -3.54 -26.26
CA LEU A 79 -0.21 -4.65 -25.58
C LEU A 79 -0.46 -4.61 -24.07
N SER A 80 -0.47 -3.43 -23.46
CA SER A 80 -0.68 -3.25 -22.01
C SER A 80 -2.09 -3.65 -21.54
N LEU A 81 -3.06 -3.80 -22.46
CA LEU A 81 -4.40 -4.31 -22.14
C LEU A 81 -4.41 -5.83 -21.91
N SER A 82 -3.45 -6.56 -22.47
CA SER A 82 -3.44 -8.03 -22.47
C SER A 82 -2.17 -8.65 -21.92
N LEU A 83 -1.09 -7.88 -21.78
CA LEU A 83 0.21 -8.31 -21.26
C LEU A 83 0.62 -7.51 -20.02
N PRO A 84 1.29 -8.15 -19.04
CA PRO A 84 1.95 -7.43 -17.95
C PRO A 84 2.99 -6.43 -18.45
N GLU A 85 3.18 -5.31 -17.74
CA GLU A 85 4.07 -4.19 -18.16
C GLU A 85 5.50 -4.66 -18.49
N TYR A 86 6.03 -5.65 -17.77
CA TYR A 86 7.39 -6.18 -18.01
C TYR A 86 7.54 -6.98 -19.32
N MET A 87 6.44 -7.40 -19.94
CA MET A 87 6.42 -8.08 -21.25
C MET A 87 6.26 -7.10 -22.41
N VAL A 88 5.89 -5.85 -22.15
CA VAL A 88 5.69 -4.85 -23.19
C VAL A 88 7.07 -4.37 -23.72
N PRO A 89 7.35 -4.47 -25.04
CA PRO A 89 8.61 -4.02 -25.62
C PRO A 89 8.95 -2.56 -25.29
N GLN A 90 10.22 -2.28 -25.03
CA GLN A 90 10.67 -0.92 -24.74
C GLN A 90 10.83 -0.08 -26.01
N TYR A 91 11.23 -0.74 -27.10
CA TYR A 91 11.47 -0.11 -28.40
C TYR A 91 10.75 -0.90 -29.50
N TYR A 92 10.41 -0.18 -30.57
CA TYR A 92 9.75 -0.72 -31.75
C TYR A 92 10.51 -0.23 -32.98
N GLU A 93 10.87 -1.13 -33.88
CA GLU A 93 11.65 -0.81 -35.07
C GLU A 93 10.96 -1.36 -36.31
N ARG A 94 10.75 -0.51 -37.32
CA ARG A 94 10.17 -0.97 -38.59
C ARG A 94 11.25 -1.62 -39.45
N ILE A 95 11.00 -2.84 -39.89
CA ILE A 95 11.89 -3.59 -40.79
C ILE A 95 11.16 -4.00 -42.06
N SER A 96 11.90 -4.14 -43.16
CA SER A 96 11.35 -4.61 -44.44
C SER A 96 11.21 -6.14 -44.51
N SER A 97 12.02 -6.88 -43.73
CA SER A 97 11.97 -8.34 -43.65
C SER A 97 12.64 -8.85 -42.37
N ILE A 98 12.19 -9.98 -41.83
CA ILE A 98 12.83 -10.63 -40.67
C ILE A 98 14.04 -11.43 -41.18
N PRO A 99 15.28 -11.07 -40.80
CA PRO A 99 16.46 -11.81 -41.23
C PRO A 99 16.49 -13.18 -40.56
N VAL A 100 16.72 -14.23 -41.33
CA VAL A 100 16.87 -15.61 -40.85
C VAL A 100 18.26 -16.17 -41.17
N ASN A 101 18.73 -17.10 -40.35
CA ASN A 101 19.96 -17.85 -40.56
C ASN A 101 19.71 -19.05 -41.50
N ILE A 102 20.78 -19.79 -41.82
CA ILE A 102 20.74 -20.97 -42.72
C ILE A 102 19.75 -22.05 -42.26
N ASN A 103 19.41 -22.09 -40.96
CA ASN A 103 18.46 -23.03 -40.38
C ASN A 103 17.03 -22.45 -40.25
N GLY A 104 16.74 -21.31 -40.89
CA GLY A 104 15.42 -20.67 -40.86
C GLY A 104 15.04 -20.02 -39.53
N LYS A 105 15.98 -19.88 -38.58
CA LYS A 105 15.75 -19.16 -37.31
C LYS A 105 16.14 -17.69 -37.44
N VAL A 106 15.48 -16.81 -36.69
CA VAL A 106 15.78 -15.37 -36.67
C VAL A 106 17.27 -15.13 -36.39
N ASP A 107 17.93 -14.41 -37.27
CA ASP A 107 19.33 -14.02 -37.13
C ASP A 107 19.41 -12.68 -36.38
N LYS A 108 19.38 -12.76 -35.05
CA LYS A 108 19.45 -11.61 -34.14
C LYS A 108 20.65 -10.69 -34.39
N LYS A 109 21.76 -11.20 -34.96
CA LYS A 109 22.95 -10.38 -35.25
C LYS A 109 22.76 -9.46 -36.45
N LYS A 110 21.84 -9.79 -37.36
CA LYS A 110 21.48 -8.99 -38.54
C LYS A 110 20.36 -7.98 -38.27
N LEU A 111 19.67 -8.11 -37.13
CA LEU A 111 18.78 -7.07 -36.64
C LEU A 111 19.63 -5.91 -36.12
N GLN A 112 19.40 -4.70 -36.64
CA GLN A 112 20.06 -3.51 -36.15
C GLN A 112 19.64 -3.30 -34.70
N LYS A 113 20.60 -3.38 -33.75
CA LYS A 113 20.34 -2.99 -32.36
C LYS A 113 19.74 -1.59 -32.42
N PRO A 114 18.57 -1.33 -31.80
CA PRO A 114 18.01 0.01 -31.73
C PRO A 114 19.15 0.83 -31.19
N GLU A 115 19.51 1.91 -31.88
CA GLU A 115 20.38 2.86 -31.25
C GLU A 115 19.68 3.17 -29.93
N ILE A 116 20.31 2.78 -28.82
CA ILE A 116 20.04 3.47 -27.57
C ILE A 116 20.60 4.84 -27.89
N ILE A 117 19.79 5.63 -28.57
CA ILE A 117 19.78 7.04 -28.32
C ILE A 117 19.54 7.00 -26.81
N ASN A 118 20.63 7.05 -26.04
CA ASN A 118 20.68 7.85 -24.84
C ASN A 118 20.11 9.14 -25.38
N MET A 119 18.77 9.28 -25.31
CA MET A 119 18.03 10.34 -25.97
C MET A 119 18.83 11.55 -25.59
N LYS A 120 19.62 12.08 -26.53
CA LYS A 120 20.52 13.19 -26.27
C LYS A 120 19.57 14.23 -25.73
N SER A 121 19.56 14.40 -24.41
CA SER A 121 18.60 15.18 -23.64
C SER A 121 17.41 15.59 -24.51
N SER A 122 16.42 14.70 -24.72
CA SER A 122 15.30 15.02 -25.62
C SER A 122 14.83 16.42 -25.29
N LYS A 123 14.98 17.35 -26.26
CA LYS A 123 15.04 18.78 -25.96
C LYS A 123 13.81 19.13 -25.13
N ILE A 124 14.07 19.69 -23.96
CA ILE A 124 13.03 20.22 -23.09
C ILE A 124 12.47 21.42 -23.84
N ASP A 125 11.24 21.27 -24.35
CA ASP A 125 10.67 22.20 -25.33
C ASP A 125 9.78 23.24 -24.66
N THR A 126 9.28 22.97 -23.45
CA THR A 126 8.40 23.89 -22.71
C THR A 126 8.93 24.23 -21.32
N GLU A 127 8.51 25.39 -20.80
CA GLU A 127 8.84 25.83 -19.43
C GLU A 127 8.35 24.83 -18.38
N LYS A 128 7.17 24.23 -18.59
CA LYS A 128 6.60 23.21 -17.68
C LYS A 128 7.43 21.93 -17.69
N GLU A 129 7.85 21.45 -18.86
CA GLU A 129 8.74 20.29 -18.97
C GLU A 129 10.06 20.56 -18.25
N LYS A 130 10.61 21.77 -18.38
CA LYS A 130 11.84 22.18 -17.71
C LYS A 130 11.69 22.15 -16.20
N GLU A 131 10.63 22.75 -15.69
CA GLU A 131 10.34 22.80 -14.25
C GLU A 131 10.17 21.39 -13.66
N ILE A 132 9.42 20.51 -14.32
CA ILE A 132 9.28 19.11 -13.88
C ILE A 132 10.64 18.41 -13.85
N VAL A 133 11.43 18.53 -14.93
CA VAL A 133 12.74 17.88 -15.02
C VAL A 133 13.67 18.41 -13.94
N ASP A 134 13.75 19.73 -13.73
CA ASP A 134 14.62 20.33 -12.71
C ASP A 134 14.26 19.84 -11.30
N ILE A 135 12.96 19.74 -10.98
CA ILE A 135 12.48 19.14 -9.71
C ILE A 135 12.94 17.68 -9.61
N TRP A 136 12.86 16.90 -10.69
CA TRP A 136 13.29 15.50 -10.67
C TRP A 136 14.79 15.36 -10.49
N LYS A 137 15.59 16.24 -11.11
CA LYS A 137 17.05 16.23 -10.95
C LYS A 137 17.45 16.49 -9.50
N GLU A 138 16.80 17.45 -8.85
CA GLU A 138 17.05 17.76 -7.45
C GLU A 138 16.68 16.59 -6.53
N ILE A 139 15.51 16.00 -6.73
CA ILE A 139 14.98 14.95 -5.85
C ILE A 139 15.67 13.60 -6.07
N LEU A 140 15.99 13.24 -7.31
CA LEU A 140 16.66 11.98 -7.65
C LEU A 140 18.18 12.10 -7.61
N HIS A 141 18.72 13.32 -7.46
CA HIS A 141 20.16 13.62 -7.52
C HIS A 141 20.79 13.12 -8.84
N MET A 142 20.15 13.46 -9.97
CA MET A 142 20.56 13.02 -11.32
C MET A 142 20.59 14.20 -12.30
N ASP A 143 21.69 14.40 -13.02
CA ASP A 143 21.83 15.57 -13.91
C ASP A 143 21.25 15.37 -15.32
N ASN A 144 21.15 14.12 -15.78
CA ASN A 144 20.75 13.76 -17.13
C ASN A 144 19.39 13.06 -17.12
N ILE A 145 18.32 13.86 -17.09
CA ILE A 145 16.93 13.41 -17.20
C ILE A 145 16.33 14.06 -18.46
N GLY A 146 15.81 13.25 -19.37
CA GLY A 146 15.07 13.68 -20.56
C GLY A 146 13.56 13.76 -20.32
N LYS A 147 12.84 14.49 -21.17
CA LYS A 147 11.39 14.73 -20.97
C LYS A 147 10.51 13.47 -21.12
N TYR A 148 11.03 12.41 -21.75
CA TYR A 148 10.34 11.13 -21.92
C TYR A 148 10.80 10.05 -20.95
N ASP A 149 11.74 10.36 -20.05
CA ASP A 149 12.18 9.39 -19.05
C ASP A 149 11.02 9.09 -18.09
N ASP A 150 10.81 7.80 -17.82
CA ASP A 150 9.86 7.35 -16.83
C ASP A 150 10.46 7.52 -15.43
N PHE A 151 9.82 8.34 -14.60
CA PHE A 151 10.23 8.70 -13.25
C PHE A 151 10.62 7.49 -12.40
N PHE A 152 9.81 6.44 -12.41
CA PHE A 152 10.01 5.27 -11.56
C PHE A 152 11.09 4.35 -12.13
N ARG A 153 11.26 4.33 -13.45
CA ARG A 153 12.33 3.55 -14.11
C ARG A 153 13.70 4.15 -13.90
N ILE A 154 13.81 5.47 -13.77
CA ILE A 154 15.09 6.16 -13.53
C ILE A 154 15.48 6.21 -12.05
N GLY A 155 14.70 5.60 -11.15
CA GLY A 155 15.03 5.50 -9.72
C GLY A 155 14.05 6.19 -8.78
N GLY A 156 12.96 6.75 -9.31
CA GLY A 156 11.87 7.26 -8.50
C GLY A 156 11.15 6.18 -7.70
N ASP A 157 10.73 6.51 -6.49
CA ASP A 157 9.89 5.71 -5.62
C ASP A 157 8.73 6.56 -5.06
N SER A 158 7.91 5.98 -4.17
CA SER A 158 6.77 6.69 -3.58
C SER A 158 7.16 7.93 -2.79
N ILE A 159 8.34 7.92 -2.15
CA ILE A 159 8.82 9.02 -1.31
C ILE A 159 9.31 10.15 -2.23
N SER A 160 10.10 9.84 -3.25
CA SER A 160 10.51 10.85 -4.22
C SER A 160 9.34 11.37 -5.05
N ALA A 161 8.38 10.53 -5.42
CA ALA A 161 7.14 10.97 -6.07
C ALA A 161 6.35 11.95 -5.19
N LEU A 162 6.27 11.72 -3.88
CA LEU A 162 5.63 12.64 -2.96
C LEU A 162 6.38 13.98 -2.87
N LYS A 163 7.71 13.95 -2.87
CA LYS A 163 8.51 15.19 -2.92
C LYS A 163 8.23 15.95 -4.22
N VAL A 164 8.17 15.25 -5.36
CA VAL A 164 7.83 15.85 -6.67
C VAL A 164 6.43 16.45 -6.62
N TYR A 165 5.46 15.71 -6.08
CA TYR A 165 4.09 16.18 -5.89
C TYR A 165 4.06 17.45 -5.06
N ALA A 166 4.70 17.44 -3.89
CA ALA A 166 4.77 18.56 -2.96
C ALA A 166 5.40 19.81 -3.58
N GLU A 167 6.37 19.66 -4.49
CA GLU A 167 6.93 20.78 -5.26
C GLU A 167 5.98 21.28 -6.36
N LEU A 168 5.35 20.37 -7.12
CA LEU A 168 4.47 20.74 -8.22
C LEU A 168 3.16 21.41 -7.75
N ILE A 169 2.57 20.96 -6.64
CA ILE A 169 1.30 21.53 -6.13
C ILE A 169 1.42 22.96 -5.61
N LYS A 170 2.65 23.45 -5.39
CA LYS A 170 2.90 24.87 -5.06
C LYS A 170 2.42 25.79 -6.17
N LYS A 171 2.47 25.32 -7.41
CA LYS A 171 2.20 26.14 -8.61
C LYS A 171 1.10 25.55 -9.49
N TYR A 172 0.84 24.26 -9.41
CA TYR A 172 -0.06 23.56 -10.32
C TYR A 172 -1.19 22.84 -9.59
N GLN A 173 -2.33 22.71 -10.27
CA GLN A 173 -3.40 21.81 -9.88
C GLN A 173 -3.04 20.40 -10.33
N LEU A 174 -2.85 19.50 -9.38
CA LEU A 174 -2.39 18.13 -9.62
C LEU A 174 -2.94 17.23 -8.51
N ASN A 175 -3.43 16.04 -8.86
CA ASN A 175 -3.67 14.97 -7.89
C ASN A 175 -2.42 14.09 -7.83
N VAL A 176 -2.10 13.51 -6.67
CA VAL A 176 -0.95 12.61 -6.56
C VAL A 176 -0.99 11.45 -7.56
N GLN A 177 -2.20 10.96 -7.89
CA GLN A 177 -2.42 9.83 -8.78
C GLN A 177 -1.96 10.15 -10.20
N ASP A 178 -1.98 11.43 -10.57
CA ASP A 178 -1.51 11.88 -11.87
C ASP A 178 -0.01 11.61 -12.05
N LEU A 179 0.81 11.63 -10.99
CA LEU A 179 2.23 11.26 -11.09
C LEU A 179 2.44 9.78 -11.44
N TYR A 180 1.51 8.92 -11.03
CA TYR A 180 1.55 7.49 -11.36
C TYR A 180 1.01 7.19 -12.75
N ARG A 181 0.10 8.04 -13.24
CA ARG A 181 -0.52 7.94 -14.56
C ARG A 181 0.34 8.56 -15.66
N TYR A 182 0.95 9.71 -15.40
CA TYR A 182 1.75 10.50 -16.33
C TYR A 182 3.22 10.47 -15.89
N ARG A 183 3.87 9.35 -16.17
CA ARG A 183 5.19 8.99 -15.59
C ARG A 183 6.39 9.70 -16.21
N ASN A 184 6.20 10.54 -17.24
CA ASN A 184 7.28 11.31 -17.86
C ASN A 184 6.94 12.81 -17.90
N ALA A 185 7.96 13.66 -17.92
CA ALA A 185 7.79 15.12 -17.84
C ALA A 185 6.94 15.68 -19.00
N TYR A 186 7.05 15.12 -20.20
CA TYR A 186 6.21 15.51 -21.34
C TYR A 186 4.73 15.30 -21.04
N SER A 187 4.31 14.08 -20.72
CA SER A 187 2.92 13.72 -20.46
C SER A 187 2.35 14.44 -19.24
N LEU A 188 3.15 14.59 -18.18
CA LEU A 188 2.77 15.34 -16.99
C LEU A 188 2.57 16.82 -17.30
N SER A 189 3.46 17.44 -18.09
CA SER A 189 3.36 18.87 -18.45
C SER A 189 2.06 19.23 -19.18
N LYS A 190 1.48 18.27 -19.93
CA LYS A 190 0.24 18.47 -20.69
C LYS A 190 -0.99 18.62 -19.79
N ILE A 191 -0.98 18.00 -18.61
CA ILE A 191 -2.12 18.08 -17.69
C ILE A 191 -1.97 19.19 -16.64
N LEU A 192 -0.75 19.69 -16.40
CA LEU A 192 -0.51 20.72 -15.39
C LEU A 192 -1.23 22.02 -15.74
N LYS A 193 -2.13 22.46 -14.87
CA LYS A 193 -2.80 23.78 -14.93
C LYS A 193 -2.29 24.64 -13.79
N LYS A 194 -1.98 25.92 -14.04
CA LYS A 194 -1.54 26.82 -12.97
C LYS A 194 -2.64 26.92 -11.90
N LYS A 195 -2.25 26.76 -10.64
CA LYS A 195 -3.11 26.90 -9.48
C LYS A 195 -3.41 28.38 -9.27
N ASN A 196 -4.68 28.73 -9.19
CA ASN A 196 -5.12 29.97 -8.56
C ASN A 196 -5.35 29.65 -7.07
N PRO A 197 -4.50 30.17 -6.15
CA PRO A 197 -4.62 29.87 -4.72
C PRO A 197 -5.97 30.27 -4.13
N GLU A 198 -6.50 31.44 -4.49
CA GLU A 198 -7.80 31.94 -4.02
C GLU A 198 -8.93 30.97 -4.37
N ILE A 199 -8.99 30.52 -5.63
CA ILE A 199 -10.01 29.54 -6.08
C ILE A 199 -9.84 28.21 -5.33
N TYR A 200 -8.60 27.77 -5.12
CA TYR A 200 -8.32 26.51 -4.42
C TYR A 200 -8.78 26.54 -2.97
N PHE A 201 -8.35 27.56 -2.20
CA PHE A 201 -8.71 27.67 -0.78
C PHE A 201 -10.20 27.93 -0.58
N ARG A 202 -10.85 28.69 -1.48
CA ARG A 202 -12.32 28.82 -1.47
C ARG A 202 -13.02 27.48 -1.66
N LYS A 203 -12.60 26.68 -2.65
CA LYS A 203 -13.17 25.33 -2.88
C LYS A 203 -12.97 24.42 -1.66
N LEU A 204 -11.77 24.45 -1.06
CA LEU A 204 -11.46 23.67 0.14
C LEU A 204 -12.36 24.05 1.32
N LYS A 205 -12.68 25.34 1.47
CA LYS A 205 -13.61 25.87 2.48
C LYS A 205 -15.03 25.38 2.25
N GLU A 206 -15.52 25.44 1.01
CA GLU A 206 -16.85 24.96 0.61
C GLU A 206 -17.02 23.44 0.82
N GLU A 207 -16.05 22.65 0.35
CA GLU A 207 -16.05 21.18 0.51
C GLU A 207 -16.09 20.78 1.99
N PHE A 208 -15.32 21.44 2.84
CA PHE A 208 -15.32 21.14 4.28
C PHE A 208 -16.69 21.41 4.91
N LYS A 209 -17.31 22.56 4.63
CA LYS A 209 -18.63 22.92 5.18
C LYS A 209 -19.71 21.91 4.79
N GLU A 210 -19.73 21.52 3.51
CA GLU A 210 -20.68 20.51 3.01
C GLU A 210 -20.49 19.18 3.75
N LYS A 211 -19.24 18.75 3.91
CA LYS A 211 -18.91 17.49 4.58
C LYS A 211 -19.23 17.54 6.06
N GLU A 212 -18.90 18.61 6.76
CA GLU A 212 -19.21 18.78 8.18
C GLU A 212 -20.72 18.66 8.43
N HIS A 213 -21.53 19.31 7.60
CA HIS A 213 -22.99 19.20 7.66
C HIS A 213 -23.48 17.75 7.49
N LEU A 214 -22.95 17.02 6.50
CA LEU A 214 -23.29 15.60 6.29
C LEU A 214 -22.78 14.71 7.43
N PHE A 215 -21.64 15.03 8.05
CA PHE A 215 -21.16 14.25 9.19
C PHE A 215 -22.07 14.41 10.42
N MET A 216 -22.60 15.61 10.67
CA MET A 216 -23.48 15.91 11.80
C MET A 216 -24.91 15.38 11.64
N ASN A 217 -25.40 15.28 10.39
CA ASN A 217 -26.77 14.87 10.11
C ASN A 217 -26.77 13.52 9.38
N LEU A 218 -27.13 12.43 10.07
CA LEU A 218 -27.24 11.11 9.46
C LEU A 218 -28.52 10.99 8.62
N ASP A 219 -28.39 10.41 7.43
CA ASP A 219 -29.55 10.06 6.60
C ASP A 219 -30.40 8.97 7.29
N ASP A 220 -31.73 9.05 7.22
CA ASP A 220 -32.65 8.09 7.84
C ASP A 220 -32.36 6.63 7.43
N ASN A 221 -31.94 6.42 6.17
CA ASN A 221 -31.55 5.09 5.70
C ASN A 221 -30.33 4.54 6.45
N VAL A 222 -29.33 5.37 6.73
CA VAL A 222 -28.14 4.96 7.50
C VAL A 222 -28.51 4.62 8.94
N ILE A 223 -29.43 5.38 9.54
CA ILE A 223 -29.95 5.11 10.89
C ILE A 223 -30.69 3.75 10.92
N ASN A 224 -31.54 3.49 9.92
CA ASN A 224 -32.27 2.23 9.81
C ASN A 224 -31.33 1.03 9.61
N GLU A 225 -30.37 1.12 8.67
CA GLU A 225 -29.33 0.09 8.47
C GLU A 225 -28.54 -0.17 9.76
N TYR A 226 -28.24 0.87 10.54
CA TYR A 226 -27.50 0.74 11.80
C TYR A 226 -28.32 0.02 12.87
N ASN A 227 -29.62 0.33 12.99
CA ASN A 227 -30.52 -0.38 13.90
C ASN A 227 -30.64 -1.87 13.54
N GLU A 228 -30.76 -2.21 12.26
CA GLU A 228 -30.75 -3.60 11.80
C GLU A 228 -29.42 -4.30 12.12
N TYR A 229 -28.31 -3.60 11.96
CA TYR A 229 -26.99 -4.11 12.34
C TYR A 229 -26.92 -4.39 13.85
N LEU A 230 -27.38 -3.47 14.70
CA LEU A 230 -27.42 -3.64 16.15
C LEU A 230 -28.24 -4.87 16.56
N ASP A 231 -29.35 -5.13 15.88
CA ASP A 231 -30.16 -6.33 16.10
C ASP A 231 -29.40 -7.62 15.74
N LYS A 232 -28.72 -7.65 14.58
CA LYS A 232 -27.92 -8.80 14.13
C LYS A 232 -26.80 -9.18 15.11
N ILE A 233 -26.20 -8.19 15.78
CA ILE A 233 -25.04 -8.43 16.66
C ILE A 233 -25.43 -8.76 18.12
N LYS A 234 -26.72 -8.73 18.48
CA LYS A 234 -27.18 -9.08 19.84
C LYS A 234 -26.73 -10.47 20.27
N VAL A 235 -26.59 -11.40 19.32
CA VAL A 235 -26.12 -12.78 19.58
C VAL A 235 -24.74 -12.82 20.25
N TYR A 236 -23.84 -11.88 19.95
CA TYR A 236 -22.50 -11.86 20.54
C TYR A 236 -22.50 -11.49 22.02
N LYS A 237 -23.54 -10.80 22.51
CA LYS A 237 -23.72 -10.53 23.95
C LYS A 237 -23.91 -11.83 24.73
N GLN A 238 -24.52 -12.84 24.11
CA GLN A 238 -24.83 -14.14 24.75
C GLN A 238 -23.78 -15.23 24.43
N LEU A 239 -22.93 -15.03 23.44
CA LEU A 239 -21.92 -16.01 23.02
C LEU A 239 -20.97 -16.38 24.17
N ASP A 240 -20.74 -17.67 24.40
CA ASP A 240 -19.67 -18.12 25.31
C ASP A 240 -18.31 -17.90 24.65
N ILE A 241 -17.39 -17.27 25.40
CA ILE A 241 -16.05 -16.89 24.93
C ILE A 241 -14.94 -17.44 25.86
N ARG A 242 -15.31 -18.30 26.82
CA ARG A 242 -14.40 -18.90 27.79
C ARG A 242 -13.47 -19.91 27.14
N ASP A 243 -13.96 -20.64 26.14
CA ASP A 243 -13.18 -21.64 25.42
C ASP A 243 -12.12 -20.98 24.53
N LYS A 244 -10.87 -21.35 24.79
CA LYS A 244 -9.72 -20.85 24.06
C LYS A 244 -9.13 -21.89 23.11
N ASN A 245 -8.60 -21.41 21.99
CA ASN A 245 -7.70 -22.15 21.13
C ASN A 245 -6.27 -21.99 21.64
N GLU A 246 -5.55 -23.10 21.68
CA GLU A 246 -4.11 -23.12 21.84
C GLU A 246 -3.51 -23.53 20.50
N TYR A 247 -2.69 -22.64 19.94
CA TYR A 247 -1.95 -22.91 18.71
C TYR A 247 -0.56 -23.37 19.07
N LYS A 248 -0.12 -24.51 18.54
CA LYS A 248 1.20 -25.06 18.83
C LYS A 248 2.27 -24.44 17.93
N ASP A 249 1.98 -24.30 16.65
CA ASP A 249 2.94 -23.91 15.62
C ASP A 249 2.36 -22.79 14.74
N ILE A 250 2.75 -21.56 15.05
CA ILE A 250 2.20 -20.35 14.43
C ILE A 250 3.15 -19.85 13.35
N PHE A 251 2.66 -19.72 12.13
CA PHE A 251 3.38 -19.09 11.02
C PHE A 251 3.00 -17.60 10.93
N ILE A 252 3.98 -16.70 10.98
CA ILE A 252 3.75 -15.25 10.93
C ILE A 252 4.50 -14.64 9.75
N THR A 253 3.77 -13.93 8.88
CA THR A 253 4.35 -13.02 7.89
C THR A 253 4.34 -11.60 8.43
N GLY A 254 5.31 -10.77 8.04
CA GLY A 254 5.35 -9.36 8.44
C GLY A 254 5.77 -9.14 9.90
N GLY A 255 6.35 -10.14 10.56
CA GLY A 255 6.78 -10.04 11.96
C GLY A 255 7.86 -8.99 12.26
N THR A 256 8.53 -8.44 11.24
CA THR A 256 9.45 -7.30 11.37
C THR A 256 8.78 -5.95 11.14
N GLY A 257 7.50 -5.92 10.77
CA GLY A 257 6.71 -4.70 10.61
C GLY A 257 6.26 -4.14 11.95
N PHE A 258 5.67 -2.94 11.94
CA PHE A 258 5.26 -2.23 13.14
C PHE A 258 4.24 -3.04 13.98
N LEU A 259 3.07 -3.34 13.42
CA LEU A 259 2.06 -4.17 14.07
C LEU A 259 2.53 -5.64 14.24
N GLY A 260 3.21 -6.20 13.24
CA GLY A 260 3.64 -7.60 13.27
C GLY A 260 4.60 -7.92 14.43
N THR A 261 5.47 -6.98 14.80
CA THR A 261 6.35 -7.10 15.99
C THR A 261 5.53 -7.19 17.28
N HIS A 262 4.41 -6.46 17.36
CA HIS A 262 3.55 -6.43 18.53
C HIS A 262 2.68 -7.69 18.63
N ILE A 263 2.19 -8.21 17.50
CA ILE A 263 1.50 -9.51 17.43
C ILE A 263 2.46 -10.61 17.87
N LEU A 264 3.70 -10.62 17.35
CA LEU A 264 4.73 -11.57 17.75
C LEU A 264 4.94 -11.54 19.28
N TYR A 265 5.09 -10.35 19.87
CA TYR A 265 5.25 -10.19 21.31
C TYR A 265 4.07 -10.76 22.11
N GLU A 266 2.82 -10.50 21.70
CA GLU A 266 1.65 -11.03 22.42
C GLU A 266 1.65 -12.56 22.44
N PHE A 267 2.00 -13.23 21.34
CA PHE A 267 2.09 -14.70 21.33
C PHE A 267 3.28 -15.22 22.15
N LEU A 268 4.47 -14.62 22.00
CA LEU A 268 5.64 -15.05 22.78
C LEU A 268 5.42 -14.93 24.29
N LYS A 269 4.76 -13.84 24.72
CA LYS A 269 4.50 -13.56 26.14
C LYS A 269 3.38 -14.41 26.73
N ASN A 270 2.32 -14.66 25.97
CA ASN A 270 1.09 -15.26 26.51
C ASN A 270 0.91 -16.73 26.12
N THR A 271 1.79 -17.32 25.31
CA THR A 271 1.69 -18.73 24.90
C THR A 271 3.03 -19.47 24.93
N ASN A 272 2.94 -20.79 24.84
CA ASN A 272 4.09 -21.68 24.61
C ASN A 272 4.20 -22.13 23.16
N SER A 273 3.63 -21.36 22.23
CA SER A 273 3.66 -21.67 20.81
C SER A 273 5.08 -21.54 20.24
N ASN A 274 5.41 -22.41 19.30
CA ASN A 274 6.55 -22.24 18.42
C ASN A 274 6.16 -21.25 17.32
N ILE A 275 6.97 -20.20 17.13
CA ILE A 275 6.69 -19.16 16.13
C ILE A 275 7.64 -19.34 14.95
N HIS A 276 7.08 -19.43 13.74
CA HIS A 276 7.80 -19.55 12.48
C HIS A 276 7.64 -18.25 11.70
N LEU A 277 8.70 -17.44 11.63
CA LEU A 277 8.68 -16.11 11.01
C LEU A 277 9.20 -16.17 9.58
N LEU A 278 8.35 -15.83 8.61
CA LEU A 278 8.76 -15.64 7.22
C LEU A 278 9.49 -14.31 7.06
N ILE A 279 10.77 -14.37 6.72
CA ILE A 279 11.62 -13.18 6.59
C ILE A 279 12.48 -13.25 5.33
N ARG A 280 12.48 -12.16 4.56
CA ARG A 280 13.38 -11.98 3.42
C ARG A 280 14.82 -11.86 3.88
N GLY A 281 15.70 -12.68 3.32
CA GLY A 281 17.14 -12.62 3.58
C GLY A 281 17.85 -13.88 3.10
N ASN A 282 19.19 -13.85 3.15
CA ASN A 282 20.02 -14.97 2.73
C ASN A 282 20.60 -15.76 3.91
N ASN A 283 20.42 -15.29 5.14
CA ASN A 283 21.00 -15.86 6.34
C ASN A 283 19.99 -15.76 7.52
N LYS A 284 19.78 -16.88 8.23
CA LYS A 284 18.82 -16.98 9.34
C LYS A 284 19.25 -16.17 10.57
N GLU A 285 20.55 -16.11 10.88
CA GLU A 285 21.08 -15.37 12.02
C GLU A 285 20.91 -13.86 11.84
N THR A 286 21.23 -13.32 10.67
CA THR A 286 21.04 -11.89 10.39
C THR A 286 19.56 -11.52 10.37
N ALA A 287 18.70 -12.42 9.87
CA ALA A 287 17.26 -12.26 9.94
C ALA A 287 16.74 -12.29 11.40
N LYS A 288 17.21 -13.22 12.23
CA LYS A 288 16.87 -13.31 13.66
C LYS A 288 17.31 -12.06 14.41
N LYS A 289 18.51 -11.57 14.14
CA LYS A 289 19.03 -10.33 14.74
C LYS A 289 18.09 -9.15 14.49
N ARG A 290 17.58 -8.97 13.27
CA ARG A 290 16.61 -7.89 12.96
C ARG A 290 15.30 -8.02 13.75
N VAL A 291 14.80 -9.24 13.97
CA VAL A 291 13.61 -9.48 14.79
C VAL A 291 13.88 -9.06 16.23
N ILE A 292 15.02 -9.49 16.79
CA ILE A 292 15.44 -9.15 18.15
C ILE A 292 15.63 -7.63 18.28
N GLU A 293 16.31 -6.98 17.34
CA GLU A 293 16.50 -5.51 17.33
C GLU A 293 15.17 -4.74 17.29
N ASN A 294 14.13 -5.29 16.66
CA ASN A 294 12.79 -4.70 16.69
C ASN A 294 12.09 -4.92 18.03
N LEU A 295 12.18 -6.11 18.62
CA LEU A 295 11.63 -6.36 19.96
C LEU A 295 12.33 -5.49 21.01
N VAL A 296 13.66 -5.37 20.96
CA VAL A 296 14.46 -4.50 21.83
C VAL A 296 14.05 -3.04 21.67
N TYR A 297 13.82 -2.58 20.44
CA TYR A 297 13.38 -1.20 20.19
C TYR A 297 12.10 -0.85 20.97
N PHE A 298 11.17 -1.80 21.12
CA PHE A 298 9.92 -1.62 21.87
C PHE A 298 9.97 -2.15 23.32
N ASP A 299 11.16 -2.42 23.87
CA ASP A 299 11.34 -2.98 25.22
C ASP A 299 10.60 -4.31 25.45
N LYS A 300 10.49 -5.12 24.38
CA LYS A 300 9.69 -6.34 24.29
C LYS A 300 10.53 -7.59 24.07
N TYR A 301 11.84 -7.54 24.27
CA TYR A 301 12.70 -8.71 24.10
C TYR A 301 12.92 -9.45 25.41
N ASN A 302 12.76 -10.78 25.39
CA ASN A 302 13.21 -11.68 26.45
C ASN A 302 14.02 -12.81 25.79
N LYS A 303 15.23 -13.05 26.31
CA LYS A 303 16.16 -14.09 25.83
C LYS A 303 15.58 -15.51 25.90
N GLU A 304 14.68 -15.78 26.84
CA GLU A 304 14.00 -17.08 26.99
C GLU A 304 13.13 -17.44 25.78
N TRP A 305 12.81 -16.47 24.92
CA TRP A 305 12.02 -16.70 23.72
C TRP A 305 12.86 -17.04 22.49
N ASP A 306 14.20 -17.01 22.60
CA ASP A 306 15.08 -17.29 21.46
C ASP A 306 14.78 -18.66 20.85
N ASP A 307 14.49 -19.67 21.66
CA ASP A 307 14.18 -21.04 21.19
C ASP A 307 12.76 -21.17 20.63
N LYS A 308 11.85 -20.26 20.99
CA LYS A 308 10.48 -20.21 20.42
C LYS A 308 10.46 -19.55 19.04
N ILE A 309 11.49 -18.77 18.69
CA ILE A 309 11.54 -18.00 17.44
C ILE A 309 12.35 -18.74 16.37
N ASN A 310 11.63 -19.31 15.40
CA ASN A 310 12.17 -20.02 14.25
C ASN A 310 12.14 -19.10 13.02
N ILE A 311 13.31 -18.86 12.41
CA ILE A 311 13.39 -18.06 11.18
C ILE A 311 13.21 -18.95 9.95
N VAL A 312 12.26 -18.58 9.11
CA VAL A 312 11.99 -19.17 7.80
C VAL A 312 12.42 -18.15 6.75
N LEU A 313 13.47 -18.45 5.99
CA LEU A 313 13.91 -17.57 4.90
C LEU A 313 12.96 -17.73 3.72
N GLY A 314 12.42 -16.61 3.25
CA GLY A 314 11.52 -16.62 2.11
C GLY A 314 10.94 -15.24 1.82
N ASP A 315 10.07 -15.20 0.82
CA ASP A 315 9.38 -14.01 0.36
C ASP A 315 7.94 -14.36 -0.01
N ILE A 316 7.00 -13.67 0.63
CA ILE A 316 5.57 -13.88 0.42
C ILE A 316 5.16 -13.73 -1.06
N THR A 317 5.91 -13.00 -1.88
CA THR A 317 5.60 -12.80 -3.31
C THR A 317 6.10 -13.93 -4.21
N LYS A 318 6.76 -14.95 -3.67
CA LYS A 318 7.32 -16.07 -4.45
C LYS A 318 6.44 -17.30 -4.33
N ASN A 319 6.48 -18.14 -5.36
CA ASN A 319 5.87 -19.47 -5.31
C ASN A 319 6.43 -20.24 -4.10
N GLN A 320 5.57 -20.99 -3.40
CA GLN A 320 5.89 -21.67 -2.14
C GLN A 320 6.52 -20.73 -1.09
N LEU A 321 6.15 -19.43 -1.14
CA LEU A 321 6.70 -18.39 -0.28
C LEU A 321 8.22 -18.24 -0.38
N GLY A 322 8.85 -18.77 -1.44
CA GLY A 322 10.31 -18.77 -1.61
C GLY A 322 11.06 -19.60 -0.56
N ILE A 323 10.35 -20.49 0.15
CA ILE A 323 10.92 -21.40 1.13
C ILE A 323 11.53 -22.59 0.37
N ASN A 324 12.61 -23.18 0.91
CA ASN A 324 13.16 -24.40 0.33
C ASN A 324 12.19 -25.58 0.48
N ASP A 325 12.19 -26.51 -0.49
CA ASP A 325 11.19 -27.58 -0.59
C ASP A 325 11.07 -28.42 0.70
N ASN A 326 12.20 -28.77 1.32
CA ASN A 326 12.21 -29.59 2.55
C ASN A 326 11.56 -28.86 3.74
N GLU A 327 11.94 -27.61 3.98
CA GLU A 327 11.38 -26.77 5.05
C GLU A 327 9.91 -26.44 4.76
N PHE A 328 9.53 -26.24 3.49
CA PHE A 328 8.14 -26.03 3.09
C PHE A 328 7.27 -27.25 3.45
N ILE A 329 7.71 -28.46 3.09
CA ILE A 329 6.99 -29.71 3.43
C ILE A 329 6.86 -29.83 4.95
N GLU A 330 7.95 -29.63 5.70
CA GLU A 330 7.94 -29.70 7.16
C GLU A 330 6.94 -28.71 7.78
N LEU A 331 6.96 -27.45 7.33
CA LEU A 331 6.05 -26.41 7.80
C LEU A 331 4.59 -26.79 7.52
N THR A 332 4.27 -27.25 6.32
CA THR A 332 2.87 -27.62 5.99
C THR A 332 2.32 -28.75 6.85
N GLN A 333 3.17 -29.62 7.41
CA GLN A 333 2.73 -30.72 8.26
C GLN A 333 2.45 -30.31 9.71
N LYS A 334 3.06 -29.22 10.19
CA LYS A 334 3.00 -28.80 11.60
C LYS A 334 2.20 -27.52 11.86
N ILE A 335 2.19 -26.56 10.94
CA ILE A 335 1.53 -25.26 11.14
C ILE A 335 0.02 -25.45 11.34
N ASP A 336 -0.49 -24.93 12.45
CA ASP A 336 -1.92 -24.94 12.80
C ASP A 336 -2.56 -23.54 12.80
N CYS A 337 -1.74 -22.50 12.70
CA CYS A 337 -2.18 -21.11 12.68
C CYS A 337 -1.28 -20.24 11.79
N ILE A 338 -1.89 -19.36 11.00
CA ILE A 338 -1.19 -18.42 10.11
C ILE A 338 -1.63 -16.99 10.42
N PHE A 339 -0.70 -16.12 10.81
CA PHE A 339 -0.91 -14.67 10.85
C PHE A 339 -0.29 -14.01 9.62
N ASN A 340 -1.15 -13.50 8.75
CA ASN A 340 -0.72 -12.74 7.57
C ASN A 340 -0.79 -11.23 7.85
N SER A 341 0.34 -10.66 8.28
CA SER A 341 0.50 -9.22 8.53
C SER A 341 1.46 -8.51 7.57
N ALA A 342 2.08 -9.24 6.63
CA ALA A 342 2.93 -8.64 5.61
C ALA A 342 2.10 -7.80 4.62
N ALA A 343 2.47 -6.53 4.50
CA ALA A 343 1.93 -5.62 3.50
C ALA A 343 2.93 -4.52 3.20
N ILE A 344 2.86 -3.96 1.99
CA ILE A 344 3.39 -2.63 1.69
C ILE A 344 2.27 -1.64 2.00
N VAL A 345 2.55 -0.75 2.96
CA VAL A 345 1.63 0.31 3.40
C VAL A 345 2.17 1.63 2.90
N SER A 346 1.71 2.05 1.72
CA SER A 346 2.05 3.34 1.15
C SER A 346 0.85 3.86 0.39
N HIS A 347 0.23 4.95 0.86
CA HIS A 347 -0.87 5.63 0.18
C HIS A 347 -0.47 6.08 -1.25
N LEU A 348 0.84 6.19 -1.49
CA LEU A 348 1.47 6.59 -2.73
C LEU A 348 2.29 5.44 -3.32
N GLY A 349 1.99 4.20 -2.97
CA GLY A 349 2.67 3.05 -3.55
C GLY A 349 2.40 2.95 -5.05
N LEU A 350 3.41 2.52 -5.81
CA LEU A 350 3.16 1.95 -7.13
C LEU A 350 2.23 0.74 -6.97
N TYR A 351 1.12 0.76 -7.71
CA TYR A 351 0.12 -0.30 -7.66
C TYR A 351 0.76 -1.67 -7.86
N ASP A 352 1.58 -1.88 -8.89
CA ASP A 352 2.17 -3.20 -9.17
C ASP A 352 3.09 -3.72 -8.07
N LYS A 353 3.87 -2.82 -7.45
CA LYS A 353 4.76 -3.18 -6.33
C LYS A 353 3.93 -3.62 -5.12
N MET A 354 2.86 -2.88 -4.82
CA MET A 354 1.94 -3.22 -3.74
C MET A 354 1.14 -4.47 -4.07
N TYR A 355 0.66 -4.64 -5.30
CA TYR A 355 -0.13 -5.79 -5.76
C TYR A 355 0.64 -7.10 -5.54
N LYS A 356 1.93 -7.15 -5.93
CA LYS A 356 2.79 -8.32 -5.69
C LYS A 356 2.84 -8.72 -4.21
N THR A 357 2.94 -7.75 -3.30
CA THR A 357 3.06 -8.06 -1.86
C THR A 357 1.70 -8.28 -1.20
N ASN A 358 0.76 -7.38 -1.44
CA ASN A 358 -0.53 -7.34 -0.76
C ASN A 358 -1.51 -8.35 -1.34
N VAL A 359 -1.53 -8.57 -2.67
CA VAL A 359 -2.50 -9.42 -3.36
C VAL A 359 -1.91 -10.78 -3.71
N GLU A 360 -0.84 -10.83 -4.52
CA GLU A 360 -0.19 -12.12 -4.85
C GLU A 360 0.36 -12.81 -3.61
N GLY A 361 0.89 -12.04 -2.66
CA GLY A 361 1.30 -12.58 -1.37
C GLY A 361 0.17 -13.25 -0.59
N CYS A 362 -1.04 -12.68 -0.62
CA CYS A 362 -2.22 -13.32 -0.03
C CYS A 362 -2.59 -14.62 -0.77
N LYS A 363 -2.51 -14.63 -2.10
CA LYS A 363 -2.71 -15.85 -2.90
C LYS A 363 -1.74 -16.94 -2.50
N ASN A 364 -0.44 -16.63 -2.38
CA ASN A 364 0.58 -17.61 -2.00
C ASN A 364 0.37 -18.12 -0.55
N ILE A 365 -0.11 -17.27 0.36
CA ILE A 365 -0.47 -17.70 1.72
C ILE A 365 -1.67 -18.65 1.72
N LEU A 366 -2.69 -18.37 0.90
CA LEU A 366 -3.83 -19.27 0.75
C LEU A 366 -3.40 -20.61 0.14
N GLU A 367 -2.50 -20.62 -0.84
CA GLU A 367 -1.93 -21.84 -1.41
C GLU A 367 -1.12 -22.64 -0.38
N PHE A 368 -0.31 -21.97 0.43
CA PHE A 368 0.39 -22.60 1.56
C PHE A 368 -0.59 -23.19 2.57
N ALA A 369 -1.60 -22.44 2.99
CA ALA A 369 -2.61 -22.88 3.95
C ALA A 369 -3.40 -24.09 3.44
N LYS A 370 -3.72 -24.17 2.14
CA LYS A 370 -4.37 -25.34 1.51
C LYS A 370 -3.54 -26.63 1.62
N LYS A 371 -2.22 -26.54 1.84
CA LYS A 371 -1.34 -27.69 2.06
C LYS A 371 -1.21 -28.09 3.54
N THR A 372 -1.70 -27.26 4.45
CA THR A 372 -1.70 -27.56 5.89
C THR A 372 -2.87 -28.46 6.30
N LYS A 373 -2.84 -29.00 7.53
CA LYS A 373 -3.96 -29.75 8.13
C LYS A 373 -5.08 -28.82 8.63
N ASN A 374 -5.55 -27.91 7.77
CA ASN A 374 -6.56 -26.87 8.04
C ASN A 374 -6.11 -25.78 9.02
N ALA A 375 -4.91 -25.22 8.81
CA ALA A 375 -4.46 -24.08 9.61
C ALA A 375 -5.46 -22.92 9.54
N LYS A 376 -5.77 -22.34 10.70
CA LYS A 376 -6.60 -21.13 10.77
C LYS A 376 -5.79 -19.93 10.30
N ILE A 377 -6.42 -19.06 9.51
CA ILE A 377 -5.78 -17.87 8.97
C ILE A 377 -6.32 -16.63 9.67
N PHE A 378 -5.42 -15.79 10.16
CA PHE A 378 -5.70 -14.44 10.64
C PHE A 378 -5.09 -13.44 9.67
N HIS A 379 -5.91 -12.72 8.92
CA HIS A 379 -5.47 -11.74 7.95
C HIS A 379 -5.62 -10.31 8.49
N ILE A 380 -4.54 -9.54 8.46
CA ILE A 380 -4.58 -8.11 8.77
C ILE A 380 -4.98 -7.34 7.52
N SER A 381 -6.16 -6.73 7.57
CA SER A 381 -6.70 -5.81 6.56
C SER A 381 -6.77 -4.38 7.10
N THR A 382 -7.48 -3.49 6.42
CA THR A 382 -7.68 -2.09 6.82
C THR A 382 -9.15 -1.74 6.67
N LYS A 383 -9.65 -0.79 7.48
CA LYS A 383 -10.97 -0.20 7.26
C LYS A 383 -11.08 0.47 5.89
N ASN A 384 -9.97 0.85 5.27
CA ASN A 384 -9.99 1.54 3.99
C ASN A 384 -10.53 0.73 2.81
N VAL A 385 -10.68 -0.60 2.97
CA VAL A 385 -11.44 -1.41 1.99
C VAL A 385 -12.90 -0.98 1.87
N GLY A 386 -13.42 -0.31 2.89
CA GLY A 386 -14.75 0.27 2.92
C GLY A 386 -14.81 1.75 2.53
N PHE A 387 -13.71 2.43 2.18
CA PHE A 387 -13.78 3.80 1.66
C PHE A 387 -13.97 3.81 0.14
N GLY A 388 -14.47 4.93 -0.41
CA GLY A 388 -14.57 5.14 -1.84
C GLY A 388 -15.64 6.15 -2.22
N THR A 389 -16.10 6.08 -3.46
CA THR A 389 -17.25 6.87 -3.94
C THR A 389 -18.34 5.93 -4.44
N ILE A 390 -19.57 6.13 -3.98
CA ILE A 390 -20.77 5.47 -4.48
C ILE A 390 -21.59 6.51 -5.22
N LYS A 391 -21.95 6.21 -6.48
CA LYS A 391 -22.70 7.15 -7.32
C LYS A 391 -24.02 7.52 -6.66
N ASN A 392 -24.33 8.82 -6.62
CA ASN A 392 -25.58 9.37 -6.05
C ASN A 392 -25.82 8.99 -4.58
N THR A 393 -24.76 8.76 -3.80
CA THR A 393 -24.87 8.39 -2.39
C THR A 393 -23.96 9.27 -1.54
N ASN A 394 -24.57 10.04 -0.64
CA ASN A 394 -23.84 10.94 0.25
C ASN A 394 -23.30 10.22 1.47
N GLN A 395 -24.09 9.30 2.05
CA GLN A 395 -23.71 8.54 3.23
C GLN A 395 -24.06 7.06 3.09
N VAL A 396 -23.27 6.21 3.73
CA VAL A 396 -23.54 4.76 3.78
C VAL A 396 -22.97 4.16 5.07
N LEU A 397 -23.68 3.18 5.63
CA LEU A 397 -23.16 2.38 6.73
C LEU A 397 -22.20 1.30 6.20
N PHE A 398 -21.08 1.10 6.89
CA PHE A 398 -20.13 0.02 6.61
C PHE A 398 -19.73 -0.68 7.91
N SER A 399 -20.30 -1.85 8.15
CA SER A 399 -20.11 -2.63 9.37
C SER A 399 -19.06 -3.72 9.23
N GLU A 400 -18.81 -4.47 10.31
CA GLU A 400 -18.01 -5.69 10.27
C GLU A 400 -18.63 -6.81 9.41
N ASN A 401 -19.92 -6.73 9.07
CA ASN A 401 -20.59 -7.72 8.22
C ASN A 401 -20.51 -7.36 6.73
N ASP A 402 -20.10 -6.14 6.41
CA ASP A 402 -20.05 -5.63 5.04
C ASP A 402 -18.65 -5.84 4.43
N PHE A 403 -18.61 -5.99 3.11
CA PHE A 403 -17.36 -5.97 2.32
C PHE A 403 -17.49 -5.06 1.10
N GLU A 404 -18.58 -5.18 0.35
CA GLU A 404 -18.85 -4.40 -0.87
C GLU A 404 -20.23 -3.72 -0.76
N LYS A 405 -20.26 -2.40 -0.95
CA LYS A 405 -21.45 -1.52 -1.00
C LYS A 405 -21.59 -0.83 -2.37
N GLY A 406 -20.78 -1.23 -3.36
CA GLY A 406 -20.68 -0.58 -4.67
C GLY A 406 -19.69 0.59 -4.72
N GLN A 407 -18.80 0.67 -3.73
CA GLN A 407 -17.79 1.72 -3.62
C GLN A 407 -16.72 1.59 -4.69
N LYS A 408 -16.44 2.69 -5.40
CA LYS A 408 -15.27 2.82 -6.25
C LYS A 408 -14.08 3.29 -5.42
N ILE A 409 -13.03 2.48 -5.37
CA ILE A 409 -11.79 2.77 -4.64
C ILE A 409 -10.78 3.38 -5.61
N ASP A 410 -10.40 4.63 -5.37
CA ASP A 410 -9.51 5.35 -6.27
C ASP A 410 -8.03 5.30 -5.84
N ASP A 411 -7.71 5.07 -4.57
CA ASP A 411 -6.31 5.00 -4.11
C ASP A 411 -5.70 3.59 -4.22
N ASN A 412 -4.42 3.52 -4.60
CA ASN A 412 -3.74 2.25 -4.89
C ASN A 412 -3.61 1.35 -3.66
N TYR A 413 -3.37 1.93 -2.48
CA TYR A 413 -3.21 1.15 -1.24
C TYR A 413 -4.51 0.44 -0.88
N SER A 414 -5.60 1.19 -0.73
CA SER A 414 -6.91 0.65 -0.39
C SER A 414 -7.40 -0.32 -1.45
N LYS A 415 -7.13 -0.06 -2.75
CA LYS A 415 -7.46 -0.99 -3.83
C LYS A 415 -6.75 -2.34 -3.67
N THR A 416 -5.43 -2.34 -3.42
CA THR A 416 -4.70 -3.61 -3.21
C THR A 416 -5.14 -4.34 -1.94
N LYS A 417 -5.54 -3.61 -0.89
CA LYS A 417 -6.10 -4.22 0.33
C LYS A 417 -7.50 -4.79 0.10
N TYR A 418 -8.34 -4.12 -0.68
CA TYR A 418 -9.65 -4.60 -1.11
C TYR A 418 -9.53 -5.90 -1.91
N GLU A 419 -8.62 -5.95 -2.88
CA GLU A 419 -8.36 -7.14 -3.70
C GLU A 419 -7.80 -8.31 -2.87
N ALA A 420 -6.89 -8.02 -1.94
CA ALA A 420 -6.39 -9.01 -0.99
C ALA A 420 -7.50 -9.58 -0.11
N GLU A 421 -8.37 -8.72 0.44
CA GLU A 421 -9.49 -9.14 1.28
C GLU A 421 -10.55 -9.90 0.47
N LYS A 422 -10.75 -9.54 -0.81
CA LYS A 422 -11.61 -10.30 -1.74
C LYS A 422 -11.14 -11.74 -1.87
N LEU A 423 -9.84 -11.98 -2.01
CA LEU A 423 -9.26 -13.34 -2.04
C LEU A 423 -9.54 -14.09 -0.74
N MET A 424 -9.39 -13.43 0.41
CA MET A 424 -9.70 -14.03 1.72
C MET A 424 -11.18 -14.40 1.84
N ASN A 425 -12.08 -13.53 1.38
CA ASN A 425 -13.52 -13.81 1.38
C ASN A 425 -13.90 -14.94 0.41
N ILE A 426 -13.22 -15.07 -0.73
CA ILE A 426 -13.37 -16.22 -1.64
C ILE A 426 -12.92 -17.50 -0.93
N ALA A 427 -11.76 -17.49 -0.26
CA ALA A 427 -11.26 -18.63 0.50
C ALA A 427 -12.22 -19.08 1.62
N ARG A 428 -12.88 -18.12 2.31
CA ARG A 428 -13.95 -18.44 3.27
C ARG A 428 -15.09 -19.22 2.63
N LYS A 429 -15.54 -18.80 1.45
CA LYS A 429 -16.60 -19.49 0.69
C LYS A 429 -16.17 -20.88 0.20
N GLU A 430 -14.87 -21.07 -0.05
CA GLU A 430 -14.25 -22.37 -0.36
C GLU A 430 -14.03 -23.25 0.89
N GLY A 431 -14.45 -22.79 2.08
CA GLY A 431 -14.44 -23.58 3.32
C GLY A 431 -13.21 -23.38 4.22
N MET A 432 -12.27 -22.51 3.85
CA MET A 432 -11.13 -22.16 4.71
C MET A 432 -11.59 -21.33 5.92
N ASP A 433 -10.96 -21.50 7.08
CA ASP A 433 -11.21 -20.66 8.26
C ASP A 433 -10.29 -19.44 8.24
N VAL A 434 -10.84 -18.30 7.82
CA VAL A 434 -10.10 -17.04 7.69
C VAL A 434 -10.77 -15.97 8.54
N THR A 435 -10.12 -15.48 9.58
CA THR A 435 -10.57 -14.31 10.35
C THR A 435 -9.86 -13.06 9.83
N ILE A 436 -10.59 -11.96 9.67
CA ILE A 436 -10.08 -10.70 9.12
C ILE A 436 -10.12 -9.62 10.20
N PHE A 437 -8.98 -8.96 10.42
CA PHE A 437 -8.87 -7.81 11.30
C PHE A 437 -8.66 -6.55 10.46
N ARG A 438 -9.69 -5.72 10.33
CA ARG A 438 -9.61 -4.42 9.64
C ARG A 438 -9.10 -3.37 10.61
N MET A 439 -7.87 -2.92 10.40
CA MET A 439 -7.24 -1.93 11.27
C MET A 439 -7.76 -0.51 11.02
N GLY A 440 -7.92 0.26 12.09
CA GLY A 440 -8.01 1.72 12.06
C GLY A 440 -6.63 2.38 11.85
N ASN A 441 -6.49 3.62 12.29
CA ASN A 441 -5.24 4.38 12.18
C ASN A 441 -4.25 3.97 13.28
N ILE A 442 -3.35 3.03 12.95
CA ILE A 442 -2.36 2.51 13.89
C ILE A 442 -1.41 3.63 14.34
N SER A 443 -1.41 3.88 15.64
CA SER A 443 -0.63 4.90 16.34
C SER A 443 0.52 4.28 17.15
N CYS A 444 1.13 5.07 18.03
CA CYS A 444 2.16 4.68 18.98
C CYS A 444 1.68 3.66 20.03
N GLU A 445 2.62 3.12 20.81
CA GLU A 445 2.29 2.35 22.01
C GLU A 445 1.64 3.26 23.06
N TYR A 446 0.56 2.81 23.68
CA TYR A 446 -0.08 3.57 24.76
C TYR A 446 0.84 3.72 25.99
N GLU A 447 1.57 2.66 26.32
CA GLU A 447 2.40 2.64 27.53
C GLU A 447 3.64 3.55 27.40
N THR A 448 4.30 3.55 26.25
CA THR A 448 5.61 4.20 26.06
C THR A 448 5.58 5.44 25.16
N GLY A 449 4.58 5.58 24.29
CA GLY A 449 4.57 6.56 23.19
C GLY A 449 5.49 6.21 22.02
N LYS A 450 6.20 5.08 22.04
CA LYS A 450 7.08 4.67 20.95
C LYS A 450 6.28 4.42 19.67
N PHE A 451 6.80 4.93 18.56
CA PHE A 451 6.25 4.75 17.22
C PHE A 451 7.20 3.94 16.33
N GLN A 452 6.78 3.62 15.10
CA GLN A 452 7.66 2.94 14.14
C GLN A 452 8.91 3.78 13.83
N LYS A 453 10.03 3.11 13.55
CA LYS A 453 11.35 3.73 13.31
C LYS A 453 11.33 4.82 12.21
N ASN A 454 10.56 4.61 11.14
CA ASN A 454 10.44 5.54 10.02
C ASN A 454 9.33 6.57 10.28
N ILE A 455 9.52 7.42 11.29
CA ILE A 455 8.57 8.46 11.69
C ILE A 455 8.34 9.52 10.59
N ASN A 456 9.36 9.74 9.76
CA ASN A 456 9.38 10.69 8.65
C ASN A 456 8.42 10.35 7.50
N GLU A 457 7.91 9.12 7.46
CA GLU A 457 6.92 8.66 6.47
C GLU A 457 5.49 8.67 7.04
N SER A 458 5.32 9.03 8.32
CA SER A 458 4.01 9.05 8.98
C SER A 458 3.23 10.31 8.64
N ALA A 459 2.11 10.15 7.92
CA ALA A 459 1.17 11.23 7.67
C ALA A 459 0.72 11.94 8.96
N PHE A 460 0.47 11.18 10.03
CA PHE A 460 0.08 11.73 11.34
C PHE A 460 1.15 12.66 11.92
N TYR A 461 2.41 12.24 11.96
CA TYR A 461 3.48 13.10 12.49
C TYR A 461 3.75 14.29 11.58
N ILE A 462 3.69 14.12 10.25
CA ILE A 462 3.86 15.23 9.31
C ILE A 462 2.77 16.29 9.54
N LEU A 463 1.50 15.89 9.63
CA LEU A 463 0.38 16.79 9.94
C LEU A 463 0.56 17.46 11.30
N THR A 464 0.91 16.70 12.34
CA THR A 464 1.15 17.23 13.69
C THR A 464 2.25 18.29 13.67
N ARG A 465 3.38 18.02 13.00
CA ARG A 465 4.47 18.98 12.86
C ARG A 465 4.03 20.24 12.12
N SER A 466 3.27 20.08 11.04
CA SER A 466 2.75 21.21 10.28
C SER A 466 1.87 22.11 11.14
N PHE A 467 0.92 21.54 11.88
CA PHE A 467 0.04 22.31 12.77
C PHE A 467 0.83 23.02 13.88
N LEU A 468 1.81 22.35 14.50
CA LEU A 468 2.67 22.97 15.52
C LEU A 468 3.49 24.14 14.98
N ARG A 469 4.00 24.04 13.75
CA ARG A 469 4.83 25.08 13.12
C ARG A 469 4.02 26.23 12.55
N ILE A 470 2.82 25.96 12.04
CA ILE A 470 1.85 26.98 11.65
C ILE A 470 1.28 27.68 12.89
N GLY A 471 1.23 26.96 14.01
CA GLY A 471 0.77 27.46 15.31
C GLY A 471 -0.76 27.46 15.46
N MET A 472 -1.48 26.70 14.63
CA MET A 472 -2.95 26.70 14.61
C MET A 472 -3.53 25.30 14.41
N LEU A 473 -4.68 25.05 15.01
CA LEU A 473 -5.53 23.86 14.81
C LEU A 473 -7.00 24.28 14.64
N PRO A 474 -7.79 23.53 13.86
CA PRO A 474 -9.21 23.81 13.72
C PRO A 474 -9.98 23.40 14.98
N ILE A 475 -10.93 24.22 15.38
CA ILE A 475 -12.01 23.82 16.27
C ILE A 475 -12.86 22.80 15.52
N SER A 476 -13.12 21.68 16.19
CA SER A 476 -14.01 20.63 15.70
C SER A 476 -14.83 20.08 16.84
N HIS A 477 -16.11 19.86 16.58
CA HIS A 477 -17.03 19.22 17.52
C HIS A 477 -17.08 17.69 17.35
N GLN A 478 -16.37 17.15 16.36
CA GLN A 478 -16.40 15.73 16.03
C GLN A 478 -15.17 15.01 16.56
N ASN A 479 -15.38 13.82 17.11
CA ASN A 479 -14.31 12.96 17.57
C ASN A 479 -13.79 12.11 16.41
N THR A 480 -12.84 12.66 15.65
CA THR A 480 -12.28 12.02 14.44
C THR A 480 -10.81 11.63 14.58
N VAL A 481 -10.13 12.06 15.65
CA VAL A 481 -8.72 11.72 15.87
C VAL A 481 -8.63 10.29 16.39
N ASP A 482 -8.34 9.36 15.47
CA ASP A 482 -8.10 7.95 15.75
C ASP A 482 -6.64 7.70 16.12
N LEU A 483 -6.43 7.38 17.41
CA LEU A 483 -5.18 6.85 17.94
C LEU A 483 -5.39 5.40 18.36
N THR A 484 -5.40 4.50 17.37
CA THR A 484 -5.41 3.06 17.59
C THR A 484 -4.03 2.59 18.02
N TYR A 485 -3.78 2.55 19.33
CA TYR A 485 -2.45 2.22 19.87
C TYR A 485 -2.01 0.82 19.45
N VAL A 486 -0.79 0.69 18.91
CA VAL A 486 -0.33 -0.55 18.28
C VAL A 486 -0.24 -1.73 19.26
N ASP A 487 0.10 -1.48 20.52
CA ASP A 487 0.19 -2.46 21.60
C ASP A 487 -1.20 -2.94 22.04
N LYS A 488 -2.15 -2.01 22.23
CA LYS A 488 -3.54 -2.34 22.53
C LYS A 488 -4.22 -3.06 21.36
N ALA A 489 -3.93 -2.65 20.13
CA ALA A 489 -4.44 -3.31 18.93
C ALA A 489 -3.92 -4.74 18.78
N ALA A 490 -2.63 -4.98 19.01
CA ALA A 490 -2.06 -6.33 19.04
C ALA A 490 -2.69 -7.18 20.15
N ARG A 491 -2.90 -6.60 21.34
CA ARG A 491 -3.59 -7.28 22.44
C ARG A 491 -5.02 -7.67 22.08
N ALA A 492 -5.78 -6.78 21.44
CA ALA A 492 -7.13 -7.09 20.95
C ALA A 492 -7.12 -8.24 19.93
N ILE A 493 -6.19 -8.22 18.97
CA ILE A 493 -5.99 -9.30 17.98
C ILE A 493 -5.68 -10.63 18.68
N PHE A 494 -4.79 -10.64 19.68
CA PHE A 494 -4.48 -11.84 20.46
C PHE A 494 -5.70 -12.38 21.20
N LEU A 495 -6.45 -11.53 21.90
CA LEU A 495 -7.64 -11.94 22.65
C LEU A 495 -8.74 -12.51 21.74
N LEU A 496 -8.95 -11.90 20.57
CA LEU A 496 -9.94 -12.35 19.59
C LEU A 496 -9.51 -13.63 18.87
N SER A 497 -8.24 -13.75 18.49
CA SER A 497 -7.72 -14.93 17.79
C SER A 497 -7.73 -16.19 18.64
N THR A 498 -7.61 -16.04 19.96
CA THR A 498 -7.62 -17.18 20.90
C THR A 498 -9.00 -17.66 21.27
N VAL A 499 -10.10 -16.98 20.93
CA VAL A 499 -11.46 -17.50 21.20
C VAL A 499 -11.82 -18.59 20.19
N ARG A 500 -12.24 -19.76 20.69
CA ARG A 500 -12.54 -20.94 19.86
C ARG A 500 -13.73 -20.74 18.92
N ASN A 501 -14.75 -20.02 19.37
CA ASN A 501 -16.05 -19.94 18.70
C ASN A 501 -16.07 -19.07 17.44
N PHE A 502 -15.05 -18.24 17.21
CA PHE A 502 -15.00 -17.36 16.04
C PHE A 502 -14.47 -18.11 14.82
N LYS A 503 -15.33 -18.32 13.84
CA LYS A 503 -14.97 -18.87 12.52
C LYS A 503 -15.37 -17.87 11.46
N ASN A 504 -14.46 -17.57 10.52
CA ASN A 504 -14.75 -16.66 9.40
C ASN A 504 -15.23 -15.24 9.81
N GLU A 505 -14.83 -14.76 10.98
CA GLU A 505 -15.25 -13.46 11.50
C GLU A 505 -14.44 -12.30 10.93
N THR A 506 -15.08 -11.15 10.79
CA THR A 506 -14.41 -9.87 10.50
C THR A 506 -14.55 -8.96 11.72
N PHE A 507 -13.46 -8.31 12.12
CA PHE A 507 -13.43 -7.37 13.25
C PHE A 507 -12.85 -6.03 12.80
N HIS A 508 -13.37 -4.93 13.33
CA HIS A 508 -12.76 -3.61 13.16
C HIS A 508 -11.92 -3.30 14.40
N ILE A 509 -10.60 -3.34 14.25
CA ILE A 509 -9.65 -3.09 15.33
C ILE A 509 -9.27 -1.62 15.30
N GLU A 510 -10.02 -0.81 16.04
CA GLU A 510 -9.80 0.62 16.18
C GLU A 510 -10.14 1.12 17.58
N ASN A 511 -9.52 2.22 18.00
CA ASN A 511 -9.84 2.87 19.27
C ASN A 511 -11.23 3.54 19.21
N THR A 512 -12.19 3.00 19.96
CA THR A 512 -13.56 3.54 19.99
C THR A 512 -13.68 4.84 20.79
N LYS A 513 -12.65 5.23 21.54
CA LYS A 513 -12.60 6.43 22.39
C LYS A 513 -11.83 7.56 21.70
N LEU A 514 -12.32 7.96 20.54
CA LEU A 514 -11.78 9.05 19.71
C LEU A 514 -11.82 10.41 20.45
N ILE A 515 -10.96 11.35 20.06
CA ILE A 515 -11.01 12.75 20.51
C ILE A 515 -11.20 13.70 19.32
N SER A 516 -11.61 14.94 19.60
CA SER A 516 -11.68 16.00 18.59
C SER A 516 -10.33 16.67 18.36
N PHE A 517 -10.19 17.41 17.25
CA PHE A 517 -9.05 18.32 17.06
C PHE A 517 -8.98 19.40 18.14
N THR A 518 -10.13 19.82 18.66
CA THR A 518 -10.22 20.75 19.80
C THR A 518 -9.58 20.16 21.05
N ASP A 519 -9.91 18.91 21.40
CA ASP A 519 -9.32 18.23 22.55
C ASP A 519 -7.82 18.01 22.35
N PHE A 520 -7.41 17.61 21.14
CA PHE A 520 -6.01 17.43 20.81
C PHE A 520 -5.20 18.73 20.98
N GLY A 521 -5.72 19.87 20.48
CA GLY A 521 -5.09 21.17 20.66
C GLY A 521 -5.04 21.64 22.12
N LYS A 522 -6.08 21.36 22.92
CA LYS A 522 -6.06 21.61 24.37
C LYS A 522 -4.95 20.82 25.05
N TYR A 523 -4.82 19.53 24.76
CA TYR A 523 -3.76 18.69 25.32
C TYR A 523 -2.36 19.13 24.87
N LEU A 524 -2.19 19.58 23.63
CA LEU A 524 -0.93 20.19 23.17
C LEU A 524 -0.58 21.43 24.00
N ASN A 525 -1.55 22.33 24.19
CA ASN A 525 -1.36 23.53 25.01
C ASN A 525 -1.02 23.20 26.48
N GLU A 526 -1.66 22.19 27.06
CA GLU A 526 -1.39 21.72 28.43
C GLU A 526 0.05 21.22 28.61
N ILE A 527 0.63 20.61 27.58
CA ILE A 527 2.01 20.07 27.62
C ILE A 527 3.07 21.09 27.16
N GLY A 528 2.69 22.34 26.89
CA GLY A 528 3.58 23.43 26.46
C GLY A 528 3.83 23.51 24.96
N GLU A 529 3.08 22.77 24.14
CA GLU A 529 3.06 22.89 22.68
C GLU A 529 1.96 23.85 22.24
N TYR A 530 2.26 25.15 22.26
CA TYR A 530 1.27 26.19 22.01
C TYR A 530 0.75 26.20 20.57
N VAL A 531 -0.58 26.11 20.44
CA VAL A 531 -1.37 26.24 19.21
C VAL A 531 -2.64 27.04 19.49
N GLU A 532 -2.98 27.94 18.57
CA GLU A 532 -4.24 28.67 18.59
C GLU A 532 -5.37 27.81 17.98
N LEU A 533 -6.50 27.72 18.68
CA LEU A 533 -7.69 27.04 18.18
C LEU A 533 -8.59 28.07 17.48
N LYS A 534 -8.91 27.83 16.21
CA LYS A 534 -9.82 28.68 15.42
C LYS A 534 -10.88 27.90 14.68
N GLU A 535 -11.99 28.56 14.37
CA GLU A 535 -12.95 28.01 13.42
C GLU A 535 -12.25 27.66 12.11
N TYR A 536 -12.69 26.57 11.46
CA TYR A 536 -12.04 26.06 10.26
C TYR A 536 -11.93 27.13 9.16
N ASP A 537 -12.97 27.95 9.02
CA ASP A 537 -13.02 29.06 8.08
C ASP A 537 -11.88 30.07 8.32
N ASP A 538 -11.69 30.48 9.57
CA ASP A 538 -10.65 31.43 9.96
C ASP A 538 -9.26 30.82 9.82
N MET A 539 -9.13 29.51 10.06
CA MET A 539 -7.89 28.78 9.84
C MET A 539 -7.50 28.77 8.37
N ILE A 540 -8.45 28.49 7.46
CA ILE A 540 -8.20 28.51 6.02
C ILE A 540 -7.84 29.92 5.54
N ASP A 541 -8.54 30.95 6.02
CA ASP A 541 -8.24 32.34 5.64
C ASP A 541 -6.84 32.77 6.11
N TYR A 542 -6.43 32.34 7.32
CA TYR A 542 -5.06 32.54 7.82
C TYR A 542 -4.01 31.80 6.97
N ILE A 543 -4.24 30.52 6.68
CA ILE A 543 -3.34 29.70 5.85
C ILE A 543 -3.19 30.34 4.46
N PHE A 544 -4.30 30.77 3.86
CA PHE A 544 -4.30 31.46 2.56
C PHE A 544 -3.47 32.75 2.61
N THR A 545 -3.68 33.60 3.63
CA THR A 545 -2.90 34.83 3.82
C THR A 545 -1.40 34.55 3.91
N LYS A 546 -1.00 33.52 4.67
CA LYS A 546 0.42 33.12 4.79
C LYS A 546 0.98 32.53 3.50
N TYR A 547 0.14 31.83 2.74
CA TYR A 547 0.48 31.28 1.43
C TYR A 547 0.74 32.40 0.41
N GLU A 548 -0.10 33.45 0.39
CA GLU A 548 0.05 34.60 -0.52
C GLU A 548 1.23 35.52 -0.18
N ASP A 549 1.47 35.79 1.12
CA ASP A 549 2.56 36.66 1.54
C ASP A 549 3.92 36.14 1.04
N ASN A 550 4.05 34.81 0.87
CA ASN A 550 5.20 34.11 0.28
C ASN A 550 6.58 34.46 0.90
N LYS A 551 6.62 35.13 2.06
CA LYS A 551 7.85 35.61 2.72
C LYS A 551 8.54 34.57 3.59
N ASN A 552 7.79 33.60 4.13
CA ASN A 552 8.33 32.59 5.04
C ASN A 552 8.28 31.20 4.39
N TYR A 553 9.39 30.80 3.78
CA TYR A 553 9.53 29.52 3.08
C TYR A 553 9.20 28.31 3.98
N GLU A 554 9.59 28.36 5.26
CA GLU A 554 9.35 27.27 6.21
C GLU A 554 7.85 27.08 6.47
N ILE A 555 7.11 28.16 6.72
CA ILE A 555 5.65 28.10 6.92
C ILE A 555 4.96 27.60 5.64
N ILE A 556 5.38 28.07 4.48
CA ILE A 556 4.81 27.64 3.19
C ILE A 556 5.05 26.16 2.95
N ARG A 557 6.23 25.65 3.30
CA ARG A 557 6.52 24.21 3.24
C ARG A 557 5.54 23.42 4.11
N GLU A 558 5.28 23.87 5.33
CA GLU A 558 4.33 23.17 6.22
C GLU A 558 2.87 23.29 5.74
N ILE A 559 2.48 24.41 5.13
CA ILE A 559 1.17 24.56 4.48
C ILE A 559 1.03 23.60 3.29
N ASN A 560 2.06 23.46 2.45
CA ASN A 560 2.05 22.49 1.35
C ASN A 560 2.00 21.04 1.85
N ASN A 561 2.65 20.74 2.98
CA ASN A 561 2.49 19.46 3.65
C ASN A 561 1.03 19.26 4.11
N LEU A 562 0.41 20.25 4.75
CA LEU A 562 -1.01 20.16 5.11
C LEU A 562 -1.88 19.89 3.89
N ILE A 563 -1.75 20.69 2.83
CA ILE A 563 -2.49 20.53 1.57
C ILE A 563 -2.33 19.11 1.01
N THR A 564 -1.08 18.62 0.98
CA THR A 564 -0.76 17.27 0.48
C THR A 564 -1.51 16.20 1.27
N TYR A 565 -1.52 16.30 2.59
CA TYR A 565 -2.04 15.25 3.46
C TYR A 565 -3.54 15.38 3.78
N ILE A 566 -4.10 16.59 3.65
CA ILE A 566 -5.51 16.87 3.87
C ILE A 566 -6.38 16.08 2.87
N GLU A 567 -5.95 15.92 1.62
CA GLU A 567 -6.69 15.14 0.61
C GLU A 567 -6.88 13.65 0.98
N TYR A 568 -6.09 13.11 1.91
CA TYR A 568 -6.26 11.72 2.40
C TYR A 568 -7.12 11.62 3.65
N LEU A 569 -7.62 12.74 4.17
CA LEU A 569 -8.49 12.73 5.33
C LEU A 569 -9.90 12.27 4.91
N PRO A 570 -10.62 11.52 5.77
CA PRO A 570 -11.84 10.81 5.37
C PRO A 570 -12.96 11.70 4.79
N TRP A 571 -12.96 13.00 5.08
CA TRP A 571 -13.93 13.96 4.56
C TRP A 571 -13.70 14.35 3.10
N HIS A 572 -12.56 14.06 2.50
CA HIS A 572 -12.30 14.31 1.07
C HIS A 572 -12.85 13.22 0.13
N HIS A 573 -13.41 12.13 0.67
CA HIS A 573 -14.05 11.10 -0.15
C HIS A 573 -15.42 11.56 -0.67
N GLY A 574 -15.81 11.11 -1.86
CA GLY A 574 -17.09 11.46 -2.48
C GLY A 574 -18.30 11.07 -1.61
N THR A 575 -18.24 9.88 -1.00
CA THR A 575 -19.27 9.35 -0.09
C THR A 575 -18.73 9.24 1.33
N ILE A 576 -19.53 9.60 2.33
CA ILE A 576 -19.19 9.46 3.76
C ILE A 576 -19.56 8.06 4.23
N PHE A 577 -18.54 7.29 4.61
CA PHE A 577 -18.73 5.96 5.20
C PHE A 577 -18.81 6.05 6.72
N LYS A 578 -19.91 5.59 7.29
CA LYS A 578 -20.13 5.46 8.74
C LYS A 578 -19.76 4.04 9.15
N PHE A 579 -18.64 3.89 9.85
CA PHE A 579 -18.14 2.58 10.24
C PHE A 579 -18.76 2.12 11.57
N ALA A 580 -19.47 0.99 11.54
CA ALA A 580 -19.93 0.32 12.74
C ALA A 580 -18.84 -0.62 13.28
N LYS A 581 -18.73 -0.70 14.60
CA LYS A 581 -17.67 -1.43 15.33
C LYS A 581 -18.15 -2.11 16.60
N ASP A 582 -19.46 -2.06 16.82
CA ASP A 582 -20.15 -2.42 18.05
C ASP A 582 -20.02 -3.93 18.33
N LYS A 583 -20.02 -4.77 17.28
CA LYS A 583 -19.76 -6.21 17.41
C LYS A 583 -18.39 -6.43 18.05
N THR A 584 -17.37 -5.79 17.51
CA THR A 584 -16.00 -5.93 18.00
C THR A 584 -15.87 -5.39 19.43
N GLU A 585 -16.47 -4.23 19.74
CA GLU A 585 -16.46 -3.64 21.08
C GLU A 585 -17.18 -4.52 22.11
N ILE A 586 -18.35 -5.08 21.79
CA ILE A 586 -19.08 -6.01 22.67
C ILE A 586 -18.21 -7.21 23.03
N ILE A 587 -17.55 -7.81 22.04
CA ILE A 587 -16.73 -9.00 22.25
C ILE A 587 -15.49 -8.67 23.08
N LEU A 588 -14.80 -7.57 22.77
CA LEU A 588 -13.61 -7.14 23.51
C LEU A 588 -13.95 -6.79 24.96
N ASN A 589 -15.07 -6.12 25.22
CA ASN A 589 -15.53 -5.84 26.59
C ASN A 589 -15.76 -7.13 27.39
N LYS A 590 -16.28 -8.18 26.75
CA LYS A 590 -16.45 -9.50 27.40
C LYS A 590 -15.10 -10.19 27.66
N LEU A 591 -14.07 -9.85 26.89
CA LEU A 591 -12.69 -10.30 27.06
C LEU A 591 -11.89 -9.41 28.03
N ASP A 592 -12.57 -8.55 28.79
CA ASP A 592 -11.97 -7.59 29.72
C ASP A 592 -10.94 -6.66 29.05
N PHE A 593 -11.23 -6.29 27.80
CA PHE A 593 -10.44 -5.33 27.04
C PHE A 593 -11.26 -4.07 26.79
N TYR A 594 -10.67 -2.93 27.14
CA TYR A 594 -11.25 -1.62 26.89
C TYR A 594 -10.21 -0.71 26.25
N TRP A 595 -10.63 0.05 25.25
CA TRP A 595 -9.78 1.08 24.64
C TRP A 595 -9.59 2.27 25.57
N GLN A 596 -8.38 2.81 25.61
CA GLN A 596 -8.05 4.00 26.40
C GLN A 596 -8.32 5.26 25.57
N LYS A 597 -9.06 6.21 26.15
CA LYS A 597 -9.23 7.54 25.57
C LYS A 597 -7.88 8.27 25.60
N PRO A 598 -7.43 8.90 24.50
CA PRO A 598 -6.29 9.81 24.53
C PRO A 598 -6.49 10.93 25.56
N ASP A 599 -5.44 11.17 26.36
CA ASP A 599 -5.37 12.23 27.36
C ASP A 599 -4.05 13.01 27.24
N GLY A 600 -3.89 14.08 28.02
CA GLY A 600 -2.68 14.91 28.01
C GLY A 600 -1.40 14.13 28.28
N THR A 601 -1.45 13.10 29.14
CA THR A 601 -0.30 12.23 29.42
C THR A 601 0.12 11.44 28.18
N MET A 602 -0.85 10.86 27.47
CA MET A 602 -0.63 10.10 26.26
C MET A 602 -0.12 10.99 25.12
N ILE A 603 -0.73 12.17 24.93
CA ILE A 603 -0.26 13.16 23.94
C ILE A 603 1.17 13.59 24.26
N LYS A 604 1.51 13.80 25.54
CA LYS A 604 2.90 14.11 25.96
C LYS A 604 3.89 13.04 25.53
N LYS A 605 3.59 11.76 25.75
CA LYS A 605 4.47 10.64 25.35
C LYS A 605 4.68 10.62 23.83
N LEU A 606 3.60 10.74 23.07
CA LEU A 606 3.61 10.79 21.61
C LEU A 606 4.47 11.94 21.07
N ILE A 607 4.28 13.15 21.59
CA ILE A 607 5.06 14.33 21.18
C ILE A 607 6.53 14.21 21.61
N SER A 608 6.80 13.72 22.82
CA SER A 608 8.16 13.53 23.32
C SER A 608 8.94 12.57 22.43
N HIS A 609 8.33 11.45 22.02
CA HIS A 609 8.94 10.52 21.07
C HIS A 609 9.28 11.19 19.73
N GLY A 610 8.39 12.02 19.20
CA GLY A 610 8.64 12.77 17.97
C GLY A 610 9.82 13.75 18.07
N LYS A 611 10.03 14.36 19.25
CA LYS A 611 11.19 15.21 19.54
C LYS A 611 12.47 14.44 19.76
N GLU A 612 12.44 13.33 20.51
CA GLU A 612 13.61 12.45 20.69
C GLU A 612 14.16 11.93 19.36
N ARG A 613 13.29 11.80 18.34
CA ARG A 613 13.65 11.43 16.96
C ARG A 613 14.08 12.62 16.09
N GLY A 614 14.12 13.84 16.64
CA GLY A 614 14.45 15.07 15.93
C GLY A 614 13.42 15.50 14.88
N PHE A 615 12.20 14.95 14.92
CA PHE A 615 11.19 15.19 13.89
C PHE A 615 10.27 16.36 14.21
N LEU A 616 9.93 16.55 15.50
CA LEU A 616 9.07 17.63 15.99
C LEU A 616 9.85 18.82 16.57
N ASP A 617 11.18 18.84 16.45
CA ASP A 617 11.97 19.96 16.95
C ASP A 617 11.60 21.26 16.23
N LYS A 618 11.50 22.34 17.04
CA LYS A 618 11.36 23.71 16.58
C LYS A 618 12.71 24.14 15.99
N LYS A 619 12.88 23.91 14.69
CA LYS A 619 13.90 24.59 13.88
C LYS A 619 13.27 25.78 13.21
#